data_AF-A0A8S9BP06-F1
#
_entry.id   AF-A0A8S9BP06-F1
#
_cell.length_a   1.000
_cell.length_b   1.000
_cell.length_c   1.000
_cell.angle_alpha   90.00
_cell.angle_beta   90.00
_cell.angle_gamma   90.00
#
_symmetry.space_group_name_H-M   'P 1'
#
loop_
_entity.id
_entity.type
_entity.pdbx_description
1 polymer ?
#
loop_
_entity_poly.entity_id
_entity_poly.type
_entity_poly.pdbx_seq_one_letter_code
_entity_poly.pdbx_strand_id
1 'polypeptide(L)'
;MWDKENFQIAERREELTQSTRFWGSLIRIGCKTFRFYTEQASALVACDYIIGQRKKADFERVALALQHQMVNERKTLNETDARMEIEKDILQLKQICKSRIREARLEAERAILTNNTEAARALAMMQGQLQDQIAASEAALKSMSGDMMTLQVQSENLLREKLFQFVKARWAARSTTPFRKRARAGSTRQAP
;
A
#
# COMPACT_ATOMS: atom_id res chain seq x y z
N MET A 1 -14.74 -35.23 57.99
CA MET A 1 -15.80 -34.28 57.56
C MET A 1 -15.28 -33.43 56.40
N TRP A 2 -14.98 -34.06 55.25
CA TRP A 2 -14.53 -33.39 54.02
C TRP A 2 -15.40 -33.74 52.79
N ASP A 3 -16.47 -34.52 53.00
CA ASP A 3 -17.28 -35.12 51.94
C ASP A 3 -18.56 -34.36 51.58
N LYS A 4 -18.93 -33.32 52.34
CA LYS A 4 -20.13 -32.51 52.05
C LYS A 4 -19.70 -31.19 51.40
N GLU A 5 -19.93 -31.11 50.10
CA GLU A 5 -19.58 -29.94 49.29
C GLU A 5 -20.55 -28.79 49.61
N ASN A 6 -20.02 -27.72 50.20
CA ASN A 6 -20.72 -26.45 50.29
C ASN A 6 -20.41 -25.63 49.03
N PHE A 7 -21.41 -24.95 48.46
CA PHE A 7 -21.29 -24.12 47.26
C PHE A 7 -20.11 -23.13 47.33
N GLN A 8 -19.92 -22.51 48.50
CA GLN A 8 -18.82 -21.59 48.80
C GLN A 8 -17.42 -22.22 48.65
N ILE A 9 -17.28 -23.52 48.95
CA ILE A 9 -16.00 -24.25 48.84
C ILE A 9 -15.71 -24.60 47.39
N ALA A 10 -16.75 -24.88 46.59
CA ALA A 10 -16.63 -25.14 45.16
C ALA A 10 -16.21 -23.86 44.39
N GLU A 11 -16.84 -22.72 44.71
CA GLU A 11 -16.51 -21.41 44.13
C GLU A 11 -15.07 -21.00 44.46
N ARG A 12 -14.63 -21.22 45.71
CA ARG A 12 -13.24 -20.95 46.11
C ARG A 12 -12.23 -21.84 45.38
N ARG A 13 -12.63 -23.06 44.97
CA ARG A 13 -11.78 -23.98 44.21
C ARG A 13 -11.63 -23.55 42.76
N GLU A 14 -12.70 -23.05 42.14
CA GLU A 14 -12.61 -22.43 40.82
C GLU A 14 -11.67 -21.23 40.87
N GLU A 15 -11.79 -20.39 41.91
CA GLU A 15 -10.87 -19.26 42.10
C GLU A 15 -9.41 -19.71 42.24
N LEU A 16 -9.14 -20.77 43.01
CA LEU A 16 -7.78 -21.31 43.18
C LEU A 16 -7.17 -21.84 41.88
N THR A 17 -7.98 -22.41 40.99
CA THR A 17 -7.52 -23.04 39.74
C THR A 17 -7.53 -22.10 38.54
N GLN A 18 -8.39 -21.08 38.54
CA GLN A 18 -8.51 -20.12 37.43
C GLN A 18 -7.74 -18.83 37.67
N SER A 19 -7.60 -18.41 38.94
CA SER A 19 -6.89 -17.16 39.27
C SER A 19 -5.39 -17.34 39.13
N THR A 20 -4.77 -16.41 38.41
CA THR A 20 -3.32 -16.30 38.24
C THR A 20 -2.59 -16.03 39.56
N ARG A 21 -3.30 -15.52 40.58
CA ARG A 21 -2.77 -15.24 41.93
C ARG A 21 -2.54 -16.50 42.76
N PHE A 22 -3.20 -17.59 42.42
CA PHE A 22 -3.10 -18.87 43.13
C PHE A 22 -2.47 -19.94 42.24
N TRP A 23 -3.15 -21.07 42.01
CA TRP A 23 -2.61 -22.18 41.22
C TRP A 23 -2.86 -22.03 39.73
N GLY A 24 -3.67 -21.07 39.29
CA GLY A 24 -3.98 -20.88 37.87
C GLY A 24 -2.78 -20.55 37.00
N SER A 25 -1.77 -19.84 37.53
CA SER A 25 -0.50 -19.61 36.83
C SER A 25 0.28 -20.91 36.61
N LEU A 26 0.34 -21.77 37.63
CA LEU A 26 1.01 -23.08 37.57
C LEU A 26 0.27 -24.04 36.62
N ILE A 27 -1.07 -24.05 36.65
CA ILE A 27 -1.87 -24.88 35.76
C ILE A 27 -1.69 -24.46 34.30
N ARG A 28 -1.61 -23.15 34.00
CA ARG A 28 -1.32 -22.64 32.65
C ARG A 28 0.03 -23.08 32.11
N ILE A 29 1.02 -23.26 32.99
CA ILE A 29 2.36 -23.75 32.64
C ILE A 29 2.38 -25.29 32.47
N GLY A 30 1.26 -25.96 32.78
CA GLY A 30 1.06 -27.40 32.57
C GLY A 30 1.05 -28.24 33.84
N CYS A 31 1.09 -27.62 35.03
CA CYS A 31 0.94 -28.35 36.29
C CYS A 31 -0.49 -28.94 36.40
N LYS A 32 -0.60 -30.18 36.88
CA LYS A 32 -1.90 -30.80 37.20
C LYS A 32 -2.17 -30.76 38.69
N THR A 33 -3.43 -30.53 39.04
CA THR A 33 -3.93 -30.57 40.42
C THR A 33 -4.85 -31.77 40.61
N PHE A 34 -4.72 -32.46 41.75
CA PHE A 34 -5.53 -33.63 42.11
C PHE A 34 -6.25 -33.34 43.43
N ARG A 35 -7.52 -33.74 43.53
CA ARG A 35 -8.29 -33.61 44.77
C ARG A 35 -8.12 -34.89 45.59
N PHE A 36 -7.73 -34.71 46.84
CA PHE A 36 -7.70 -35.79 47.81
C PHE A 36 -9.04 -35.82 48.55
N TYR A 37 -9.74 -36.95 48.47
CA TYR A 37 -11.05 -37.16 49.08
C TYR A 37 -10.95 -38.01 50.35
N THR A 38 -9.81 -37.98 51.03
CA THR A 38 -9.49 -38.82 52.22
C THR A 38 -9.51 -40.34 51.99
N GLU A 39 -10.00 -40.81 50.84
CA GLU A 39 -9.95 -42.20 50.40
C GLU A 39 -8.61 -42.55 49.75
N GLN A 40 -8.13 -43.77 50.01
CA GLN A 40 -6.88 -44.29 49.43
C GLN A 40 -6.88 -44.25 47.90
N ALA A 41 -8.01 -44.51 47.26
CA ALA A 41 -8.16 -44.45 45.81
C ALA A 41 -7.80 -43.06 45.24
N SER A 42 -8.19 -41.98 45.93
CA SER A 42 -7.90 -40.62 45.50
C SER A 42 -6.41 -40.25 45.58
N ALA A 43 -5.68 -40.79 46.55
CA ALA A 43 -4.23 -40.64 46.64
C ALA A 43 -3.51 -41.44 45.54
N LEU A 44 -3.98 -42.66 45.24
CA LEU A 44 -3.40 -43.50 44.21
C LEU A 44 -3.46 -42.85 42.83
N VAL A 45 -4.51 -42.10 42.50
CA VAL A 45 -4.60 -41.34 41.24
C VAL A 45 -3.44 -40.36 41.05
N ALA A 46 -3.02 -39.66 42.11
CA ALA A 46 -1.88 -38.75 42.04
C ALA A 46 -0.56 -39.52 41.88
N CYS A 47 -0.40 -40.63 42.61
CA CYS A 47 0.76 -41.52 42.48
C CYS A 47 0.87 -42.12 41.08
N ASP A 48 -0.24 -42.63 40.52
CA ASP A 48 -0.30 -43.19 39.18
C ASP A 48 0.02 -42.16 38.11
N TYR A 49 -0.42 -40.91 38.30
CA TYR A 49 -0.02 -39.82 37.42
C TYR A 49 1.48 -39.56 37.47
N ILE A 50 2.08 -39.49 38.66
CA ILE A 50 3.52 -39.26 38.83
C ILE A 50 4.32 -40.43 38.23
N ILE A 51 3.93 -41.67 38.50
CA ILE A 51 4.54 -42.88 37.95
C ILE A 51 4.37 -42.92 36.43
N GLY A 52 3.20 -42.55 35.91
CA GLY A 52 2.93 -42.46 34.48
C GLY A 52 3.77 -41.41 33.75
N GLN A 53 4.05 -40.27 34.39
CA GLN A 53 4.99 -39.28 33.84
C GLN A 53 6.44 -39.79 33.90
N ARG A 54 6.83 -40.52 34.95
CA ARG A 54 8.16 -41.16 35.04
C ARG A 54 8.38 -42.20 33.93
N LYS A 55 7.35 -42.99 33.61
CA LYS A 55 7.39 -43.98 32.51
C LYS A 55 7.53 -43.36 31.11
N LYS A 56 7.39 -42.04 30.95
CA LYS A 56 7.78 -41.38 29.70
C LYS A 56 9.30 -41.36 29.65
N ALA A 57 9.86 -42.14 28.73
CA ALA A 57 11.30 -42.39 28.60
C ALA A 57 12.18 -41.12 28.62
N ASP A 58 11.63 -40.00 28.13
CA ASP A 58 12.33 -38.73 28.06
C ASP A 58 12.45 -38.03 29.43
N PHE A 59 11.45 -38.18 30.32
CA PHE A 59 11.47 -37.55 31.63
C PHE A 59 12.38 -38.29 32.61
N GLU A 60 12.35 -39.62 32.62
CA GLU A 60 13.24 -40.44 33.44
C GLU A 60 14.71 -40.24 33.06
N ARG A 61 15.03 -40.22 31.75
CA ARG A 61 16.42 -40.00 31.30
C ARG A 61 16.96 -38.63 31.68
N VAL A 62 16.22 -37.56 31.40
CA VAL A 62 16.72 -36.20 31.57
C VAL A 62 16.81 -35.81 33.06
N ALA A 63 15.79 -36.13 33.86
CA ALA A 63 15.78 -35.78 35.28
C ALA A 63 16.80 -36.60 36.08
N LEU A 64 16.93 -37.91 35.82
CA LEU A 64 17.93 -38.74 36.49
C LEU A 64 19.36 -38.40 36.06
N ALA A 65 19.58 -38.10 34.78
CA ALA A 65 20.91 -37.67 34.30
C ALA A 65 21.31 -36.34 34.94
N LEU A 66 20.41 -35.35 35.00
CA LEU A 66 20.68 -34.06 35.63
C LEU A 66 20.97 -34.23 37.13
N GLN A 67 20.15 -35.02 37.84
CA GLN A 67 20.36 -35.31 39.26
C GLN A 67 21.66 -36.07 39.50
N HIS A 68 22.00 -37.03 38.64
CA HIS A 68 23.28 -37.75 38.71
C HIS A 68 24.48 -36.80 38.52
N GLN A 69 24.42 -35.92 37.51
CA GLN A 69 25.47 -34.95 37.23
C GLN A 69 25.66 -33.94 38.36
N MET A 70 24.56 -33.46 38.94
CA MET A 70 24.64 -32.45 40.01
C MET A 70 25.01 -33.05 41.37
N VAL A 71 24.48 -34.24 41.71
CA VAL A 71 24.66 -34.85 43.04
C VAL A 71 25.90 -35.73 43.10
N ASN A 72 26.13 -36.57 42.09
CA ASN A 72 27.23 -37.54 42.10
C ASN A 72 28.49 -36.97 41.44
N GLU A 73 28.36 -36.30 40.29
CA GLU A 73 29.50 -35.70 39.59
C GLU A 73 29.85 -34.29 40.09
N ARG A 74 29.04 -33.74 41.03
CA ARG A 74 29.18 -32.38 41.60
C ARG A 74 29.29 -31.26 40.55
N LYS A 75 28.78 -31.49 39.34
CA LYS A 75 28.70 -30.47 38.31
C LYS A 75 27.74 -29.37 38.73
N THR A 76 28.14 -28.13 38.52
CA THR A 76 27.21 -27.01 38.67
C THR A 76 26.14 -27.10 37.58
N LEU A 77 24.97 -26.50 37.77
CA LEU A 77 23.91 -26.47 36.74
C LEU A 77 24.42 -25.92 35.40
N ASN A 78 25.47 -25.08 35.43
CA ASN A 78 26.14 -24.52 34.27
C ASN A 78 26.91 -25.56 33.43
N GLU A 79 27.33 -26.66 34.04
CA GLU A 79 28.21 -27.70 33.46
C GLU A 79 27.44 -28.97 33.10
N THR A 80 26.11 -28.93 33.20
CA THR A 80 25.23 -30.08 32.92
C THR A 80 24.96 -30.20 31.42
N ASP A 81 24.84 -31.44 30.93
CA ASP A 81 24.64 -31.70 29.49
C ASP A 81 23.33 -31.10 28.98
N ALA A 82 22.29 -31.11 29.83
CA ALA A 82 20.99 -30.50 29.53
C ALA A 82 21.13 -29.00 29.24
N ARG A 83 22.02 -28.29 29.96
CA ARG A 83 22.26 -26.88 29.68
C ARG A 83 23.08 -26.68 28.41
N MET A 84 24.09 -27.49 28.17
CA MET A 84 24.89 -27.41 26.95
C MET A 84 24.02 -27.61 25.70
N GLU A 85 23.04 -28.52 25.77
CA GLU A 85 22.08 -28.75 24.70
C GLU A 85 21.14 -27.56 24.49
N ILE A 86 20.60 -26.99 25.58
CA ILE A 86 19.80 -25.75 25.51
C ILE A 86 20.61 -24.60 24.92
N GLU A 87 21.88 -24.46 25.30
CA GLU A 87 22.75 -23.39 24.81
C GLU A 87 23.04 -23.55 23.31
N LYS A 88 23.24 -24.79 22.85
CA LYS A 88 23.36 -25.13 21.43
C LYS A 88 22.08 -24.75 20.66
N ASP A 89 20.92 -25.08 21.18
CA ASP A 89 19.63 -24.75 20.55
C ASP A 89 19.40 -23.23 20.48
N ILE A 90 19.71 -22.52 21.57
CA ILE A 90 19.67 -21.04 21.60
C ILE A 90 20.61 -20.45 20.56
N LEU A 91 21.81 -21.02 20.40
CA LEU A 91 22.79 -20.54 19.43
C LEU A 91 22.31 -20.79 17.99
N GLN A 92 21.72 -21.95 17.71
CA GLN A 92 21.10 -22.26 16.41
C GLN A 92 19.93 -21.30 16.11
N LEU A 93 19.04 -21.09 17.07
CA LEU A 93 17.94 -20.12 16.95
C LEU A 93 18.44 -18.71 16.67
N LYS A 94 19.51 -18.27 17.35
CA LYS A 94 20.15 -16.98 17.08
C LYS A 94 20.69 -16.89 15.64
N GLN A 95 21.27 -17.96 15.12
CA GLN A 95 21.77 -17.98 13.74
C GLN A 95 20.63 -17.90 12.72
N ILE A 96 19.55 -18.64 12.94
CA ILE A 96 18.35 -18.58 12.09
C ILE A 96 17.73 -17.18 12.13
N CYS A 97 17.58 -16.57 13.30
CA CYS A 97 17.09 -15.20 13.39
C CYS A 97 18.01 -14.21 12.65
N LYS A 98 19.33 -14.36 12.76
CA LYS A 98 20.29 -13.52 12.03
C LYS A 98 20.23 -13.71 10.51
N SER A 99 19.93 -14.89 10.00
CA SER A 99 19.76 -15.10 8.56
C SER A 99 18.47 -14.45 8.07
N ARG A 100 17.35 -14.64 8.78
CA ARG A 100 16.05 -14.05 8.43
C ARG A 100 16.09 -12.52 8.43
N ILE A 101 16.80 -11.90 9.39
CA ILE A 101 17.00 -10.44 9.40
C ILE A 101 17.77 -9.98 8.16
N ARG A 102 18.79 -10.74 7.73
CA ARG A 102 19.57 -10.41 6.52
C ARG A 102 18.73 -10.54 5.25
N GLU A 103 17.95 -11.61 5.15
CA GLU A 103 17.03 -11.83 4.02
C GLU A 103 15.98 -10.72 3.92
N ALA A 104 15.34 -10.37 5.04
CA ALA A 104 14.36 -9.28 5.08
C ALA A 104 14.97 -7.91 4.67
N ARG A 105 16.22 -7.64 5.05
CA ARG A 105 16.94 -6.42 4.61
C ARG A 105 17.19 -6.41 3.11
N LEU A 106 17.67 -7.51 2.55
CA LEU A 106 17.87 -7.66 1.11
C LEU A 106 16.57 -7.50 0.32
N GLU A 107 15.47 -8.05 0.84
CA GLU A 107 14.15 -7.93 0.23
C GLU A 107 13.63 -6.48 0.28
N ALA A 108 13.82 -5.78 1.40
CA ALA A 108 13.49 -4.36 1.52
C ALA A 108 14.32 -3.49 0.56
N GLU A 109 15.62 -3.74 0.42
CA GLU A 109 16.48 -3.03 -0.54
C GLU A 109 16.02 -3.27 -1.99
N ARG A 110 15.67 -4.51 -2.34
CA ARG A 110 15.11 -4.84 -3.66
C ARG A 110 13.77 -4.15 -3.90
N ALA A 111 12.90 -4.09 -2.89
CA ALA A 111 11.62 -3.40 -2.98
C ALA A 111 11.81 -1.89 -3.22
N ILE A 112 12.77 -1.25 -2.54
CA ILE A 112 13.11 0.16 -2.75
C ILE A 112 13.62 0.38 -4.18
N LEU A 113 14.54 -0.46 -4.66
CA LEU A 113 15.10 -0.33 -6.01
C LEU A 113 14.04 -0.53 -7.10
N THR A 114 13.23 -1.59 -7.00
CA THR A 114 12.18 -1.89 -7.97
C THR A 114 11.13 -0.78 -8.02
N ASN A 115 10.63 -0.34 -6.85
CA ASN A 115 9.66 0.75 -6.76
C ASN A 115 10.23 2.06 -7.34
N ASN A 116 11.51 2.37 -7.08
CA ASN A 116 12.18 3.52 -7.69
C ASN A 116 12.24 3.41 -9.23
N THR A 117 12.49 2.20 -9.78
CA THR A 117 12.49 2.02 -11.25
C THR A 117 11.10 2.10 -11.87
N GLU A 118 10.07 1.65 -11.18
CA GLU A 118 8.68 1.73 -11.64
C GLU A 118 8.17 3.18 -11.59
N ALA A 119 8.45 3.90 -10.49
CA ALA A 119 8.17 5.32 -10.37
C ALA A 119 8.90 6.15 -11.45
N ALA A 120 10.18 5.84 -11.72
CA ALA A 120 10.94 6.49 -12.78
C ALA A 120 10.33 6.24 -14.17
N ARG A 121 9.90 5.00 -14.47
CA ARG A 121 9.21 4.67 -15.73
C ARG A 121 7.87 5.39 -15.86
N ALA A 122 7.07 5.44 -14.79
CA ALA A 122 5.80 6.15 -14.78
C ALA A 122 5.97 7.65 -15.04
N LEU A 123 6.97 8.27 -14.39
CA LEU A 123 7.31 9.68 -14.62
C LEU A 123 7.79 9.94 -16.05
N ALA A 124 8.62 9.06 -16.61
CA ALA A 124 9.08 9.18 -18.00
C ALA A 124 7.91 9.07 -19.00
N MET A 125 6.98 8.13 -18.78
CA MET A 125 5.77 8.03 -19.60
C MET A 125 4.89 9.28 -19.50
N MET A 126 4.69 9.81 -18.29
CA MET A 126 3.92 11.03 -18.08
C MET A 126 4.59 12.25 -18.72
N GLN A 127 5.92 12.36 -18.65
CA GLN A 127 6.67 13.39 -19.36
C GLN A 127 6.49 13.29 -20.88
N GLY A 128 6.55 12.09 -21.44
CA GLY A 128 6.29 11.87 -22.88
C GLY A 128 4.88 12.31 -23.29
N GLN A 129 3.85 11.92 -22.52
CA GLN A 129 2.47 12.33 -22.78
C GLN A 129 2.28 13.84 -22.74
N LEU A 130 2.90 14.52 -21.77
CA LEU A 130 2.85 15.98 -21.67
C LEU A 130 3.59 16.65 -22.84
N GLN A 131 4.73 16.10 -23.27
CA GLN A 131 5.45 16.59 -24.46
C GLN A 131 4.63 16.42 -25.74
N ASP A 132 3.96 15.28 -25.91
CA ASP A 132 3.07 15.04 -27.04
C ASP A 132 1.88 16.00 -27.04
N GLN A 133 1.31 16.30 -25.86
CA GLN A 133 0.25 17.31 -25.73
C GLN A 133 0.73 18.71 -26.09
N ILE A 134 1.94 19.09 -25.66
CA ILE A 134 2.55 20.37 -26.04
C ILE A 134 2.72 20.42 -27.56
N ALA A 135 3.35 19.40 -28.16
CA ALA A 135 3.58 19.33 -29.59
C ALA A 135 2.27 19.37 -30.40
N ALA A 136 1.24 18.65 -29.95
CA ALA A 136 -0.09 18.69 -30.56
C ALA A 136 -0.73 20.08 -30.45
N SER A 137 -0.62 20.73 -29.29
CA SER A 137 -1.15 22.09 -29.11
C SER A 137 -0.41 23.12 -29.97
N GLU A 138 0.90 23.00 -30.11
CA GLU A 138 1.70 23.86 -31.00
C GLU A 138 1.36 23.64 -32.48
N ALA A 139 1.16 22.38 -32.89
CA ALA A 139 0.72 22.06 -34.23
C ALA A 139 -0.68 22.63 -34.52
N ALA A 140 -1.60 22.53 -33.57
CA ALA A 140 -2.93 23.13 -33.67
C ALA A 140 -2.85 24.66 -33.80
N LEU A 141 -2.03 25.33 -32.99
CA LEU A 141 -1.83 26.78 -33.09
C LEU A 141 -1.25 27.20 -34.45
N LYS A 142 -0.28 26.45 -34.97
CA LYS A 142 0.29 26.70 -36.31
C LYS A 142 -0.76 26.52 -37.41
N SER A 143 -1.61 25.49 -37.32
CA SER A 143 -2.72 25.27 -38.25
C SER A 143 -3.71 26.44 -38.21
N MET A 144 -4.17 26.83 -37.01
CA MET A 144 -5.13 27.93 -36.85
C MET A 144 -4.58 29.25 -37.37
N SER A 145 -3.28 29.52 -37.17
CA SER A 145 -2.61 30.69 -37.74
C SER A 145 -2.59 30.67 -39.27
N GLY A 146 -2.31 29.51 -39.87
CA GLY A 146 -2.40 29.32 -41.33
C GLY A 146 -3.82 29.53 -41.85
N ASP A 147 -4.82 28.93 -41.20
CA ASP A 147 -6.23 29.08 -41.56
C ASP A 147 -6.69 30.53 -41.45
N MET A 148 -6.29 31.24 -40.38
CA MET A 148 -6.57 32.67 -40.22
C MET A 148 -5.99 33.49 -41.37
N MET A 149 -4.74 33.23 -41.76
CA MET A 149 -4.09 33.95 -42.86
C MET A 149 -4.78 33.69 -44.20
N THR A 150 -5.20 32.46 -44.46
CA THR A 150 -5.97 32.13 -45.68
C THR A 150 -7.33 32.82 -45.70
N LEU A 151 -8.06 32.83 -44.57
CA LEU A 151 -9.33 33.54 -44.43
C LEU A 151 -9.17 35.05 -44.62
N GLN A 152 -8.10 35.65 -44.10
CA GLN A 152 -7.81 37.07 -44.32
C GLN A 152 -7.61 37.36 -45.82
N VAL A 153 -6.77 36.59 -46.51
CA VAL A 153 -6.54 36.75 -47.96
C VAL A 153 -7.84 36.58 -48.75
N GLN A 154 -8.65 35.57 -48.42
CA GLN A 154 -9.96 35.38 -49.05
C GLN A 154 -10.88 36.58 -48.82
N SER A 155 -10.93 37.10 -47.58
CA SER A 155 -11.75 38.26 -47.24
C SER A 155 -11.30 39.53 -47.98
N GLU A 156 -9.98 39.76 -48.10
CA GLU A 156 -9.42 40.89 -48.84
C GLU A 156 -9.72 40.78 -50.33
N ASN A 157 -9.61 39.59 -50.91
CA ASN A 157 -9.92 39.35 -52.32
C ASN A 157 -11.40 39.62 -52.61
N LEU A 158 -12.31 39.16 -51.75
CA LEU A 158 -13.74 39.44 -51.88
C LEU A 158 -14.03 40.95 -51.78
N LEU A 159 -13.36 41.66 -50.87
CA LEU A 159 -13.49 43.11 -50.75
C LEU A 159 -12.96 43.82 -52.00
N ARG A 160 -11.80 43.41 -52.53
CA ARG A 160 -11.24 43.94 -53.78
C ARG A 160 -12.17 43.70 -54.96
N GLU A 161 -12.76 42.52 -55.06
CA GLU A 161 -13.69 42.18 -56.12
C GLU A 161 -14.96 43.02 -56.04
N LYS A 162 -15.54 43.20 -54.84
CA LYS A 162 -16.66 44.12 -54.62
C LYS A 162 -16.31 45.56 -54.99
N LEU A 163 -15.13 46.06 -54.58
CA LEU A 163 -14.66 47.40 -54.95
C LEU A 163 -14.51 47.55 -56.48
N PHE A 164 -13.97 46.53 -57.15
CA PHE A 164 -13.86 46.50 -58.60
C PHE A 164 -15.24 46.56 -59.28
N GLN A 165 -16.22 45.80 -58.78
CA GLN A 165 -17.60 45.86 -59.26
C GLN A 165 -18.21 47.25 -59.07
N PHE A 166 -18.01 47.90 -57.90
CA PHE A 166 -18.47 49.27 -57.67
C PHE A 166 -17.81 50.28 -58.61
N VAL A 167 -16.51 50.17 -58.85
CA VAL A 167 -15.78 51.05 -59.79
C VAL A 167 -16.29 50.83 -61.21
N LYS A 168 -16.48 49.58 -61.64
CA LYS A 168 -17.03 49.22 -62.95
C LYS A 168 -18.45 49.76 -63.12
N ALA A 169 -19.32 49.59 -62.12
CA ALA A 169 -20.67 50.15 -62.10
C ALA A 169 -20.65 51.69 -62.17
N ARG A 170 -19.72 52.35 -61.46
CA ARG A 170 -19.54 53.82 -61.52
C ARG A 170 -19.06 54.30 -62.89
N TRP A 171 -18.14 53.57 -63.53
CA TRP A 171 -17.67 53.86 -64.88
C TRP A 171 -18.77 53.66 -65.92
N ALA A 172 -19.53 52.55 -65.82
CA ALA A 172 -20.70 52.31 -66.66
C ALA A 172 -21.73 53.44 -66.51
N ALA A 173 -22.07 53.83 -65.27
CA ALA A 173 -22.98 54.93 -64.98
C ALA A 173 -22.51 56.28 -65.58
N ARG A 174 -21.20 56.59 -65.53
CA ARG A 174 -20.63 57.77 -66.19
C ARG A 174 -20.77 57.75 -67.70
N SER A 175 -20.57 56.59 -68.34
CA SER A 175 -20.67 56.42 -69.79
C SER A 175 -22.10 56.51 -70.33
N THR A 176 -23.11 56.29 -69.47
CA THR A 176 -24.54 56.45 -69.80
C THR A 176 -25.09 57.86 -69.57
N THR A 177 -24.30 58.81 -69.05
CA THR A 177 -24.78 60.21 -68.91
C THR A 177 -24.76 60.89 -70.28
N PRO A 178 -25.90 61.24 -70.90
CA PRO A 178 -25.87 61.93 -72.19
C PRO A 178 -25.36 63.34 -71.96
N PHE A 179 -24.32 63.72 -72.70
CA PHE A 179 -23.82 65.09 -72.81
C PHE A 179 -24.98 65.97 -73.33
N ARG A 180 -25.68 66.65 -72.41
CA ARG A 180 -26.83 67.50 -72.73
C ARG A 180 -26.33 68.69 -73.54
N LYS A 181 -26.36 68.56 -74.87
CA LYS A 181 -26.15 69.65 -75.83
C LYS A 181 -27.10 70.80 -75.48
N ARG A 182 -26.59 71.88 -74.90
CA ARG A 182 -27.24 73.20 -74.98
C ARG A 182 -26.82 73.83 -76.30
N ALA A 183 -27.58 73.56 -77.35
CA ALA A 183 -27.59 74.38 -78.56
C ALA A 183 -28.81 75.31 -78.52
N ARG A 184 -28.54 76.59 -78.77
CA ARG A 184 -29.45 77.75 -78.73
C ARG A 184 -30.45 77.73 -79.89
N ALA A 185 -31.68 78.18 -79.62
CA ALA A 185 -32.56 78.99 -80.48
C ALA A 185 -33.75 79.40 -79.59
N GLY A 186 -34.23 80.63 -79.46
CA GLY A 186 -34.09 81.90 -80.18
C GLY A 186 -35.47 82.59 -80.13
N SER A 187 -35.50 83.93 -80.12
CA SER A 187 -36.70 84.79 -80.28
C SER A 187 -37.53 85.05 -78.99
N THR A 188 -37.90 86.27 -78.56
CA THR A 188 -37.89 87.62 -79.16
C THR A 188 -38.21 88.69 -78.08
N ARG A 189 -37.55 89.87 -78.17
CA ARG A 189 -38.01 91.29 -77.91
C ARG A 189 -38.70 91.63 -76.57
N GLN A 190 -38.49 92.80 -75.93
CA GLN A 190 -38.47 94.17 -76.45
C GLN A 190 -37.94 95.16 -75.39
N ALA A 191 -37.43 96.32 -75.86
CA ALA A 191 -36.85 97.47 -75.15
C ALA A 191 -37.90 98.32 -74.38
N PRO A 192 -37.59 99.47 -73.73
CA PRO A 192 -36.84 100.64 -74.24
C PRO A 192 -35.55 100.97 -73.49
#